data_AF-A0A0V1KJ10-F1
#
_entry.id   AF-A0A0V1KJ10-F1
#
_cell.length_a   1.000
_cell.length_b   1.000
_cell.length_c   1.000
_cell.angle_alpha   90.00
_cell.angle_beta   90.00
_cell.angle_gamma   90.00
#
_symmetry.space_group_name_H-M   'P 1'
#
loop_
_entity.id
_entity.type
_entity.pdbx_description
1 polymer ?
#
loop_
_entity_poly.entity_id
_entity_poly.type
_entity_poly.pdbx_seq_one_letter_code
_entity_poly.pdbx_strand_id
1 'polypeptide(L)' 'MEQRKCENADDTKQIADDTKQIADDTKQIEDDTKQIEDDTKQNKRRQSSWDPNSV' A
#
# COMPACT_ATOMS: atom_id res chain seq x y z
N MET A 1 22.71 14.09 33.17
CA MET A 1 22.25 14.88 32.01
C MET A 1 22.49 14.17 30.69
N GLU A 2 23.52 13.31 30.56
CA GLU A 2 23.78 12.55 29.33
C GLU A 2 22.74 11.49 28.98
N GLN A 3 22.18 10.75 29.95
CA GLN A 3 21.17 9.72 29.68
C GLN A 3 19.96 10.27 28.91
N ARG A 4 19.41 11.43 29.31
CA ARG A 4 18.28 12.09 28.63
C ARG A 4 18.61 12.56 27.21
N LYS A 5 19.89 12.84 26.90
CA LYS A 5 20.29 13.23 25.54
C LYS A 5 20.36 12.02 24.61
N CYS A 6 20.81 10.87 25.13
CA CYS A 6 20.84 9.63 24.37
C CYS A 6 19.42 9.12 24.06
N GLU A 7 18.52 9.16 25.05
CA GLU A 7 17.11 8.76 24.90
C GLU A 7 16.41 9.59 23.81
N ASN A 8 16.53 10.93 23.87
CA ASN A 8 16.00 11.81 22.83
C ASN A 8 16.58 11.54 21.42
N ALA A 9 17.85 11.15 21.34
CA ALA A 9 18.50 10.84 20.06
C ALA A 9 17.98 9.52 19.46
N ASP A 10 17.70 8.53 20.32
CA ASP A 10 17.14 7.25 19.88
C ASP A 10 15.66 7.38 19.52
N ASP A 11 14.88 8.16 20.28
CA ASP A 11 13.49 8.50 19.93
C ASP A 11 13.41 9.19 18.56
N THR A 12 14.34 10.11 18.27
CA THR A 12 14.40 10.81 16.98
C THR A 12 14.66 9.84 15.82
N LYS A 13 15.55 8.86 16.02
CA LYS A 13 15.83 7.84 15.00
C LYS A 13 14.60 6.95 14.77
N GLN A 14 13.94 6.53 15.84
CA GLN A 14 12.75 5.70 15.75
C GLN A 14 11.63 6.41 14.98
N ILE A 15 11.37 7.68 15.28
CA ILE A 15 10.38 8.50 14.53
C ILE A 15 10.74 8.59 13.05
N ALA A 16 12.03 8.75 12.73
CA ALA A 16 12.47 8.84 11.34
C ALA A 16 12.27 7.53 10.57
N ASP A 17 12.49 6.38 11.21
CA ASP A 17 12.29 5.08 10.60
C ASP A 17 10.80 4.73 10.48
N ASP A 18 10.00 5.03 11.49
CA ASP A 18 8.54 4.90 11.43
C ASP A 18 7.94 5.75 10.31
N THR A 19 8.46 6.97 10.10
CA THR A 19 8.05 7.86 9.00
C THR A 19 8.35 7.24 7.63
N LYS A 20 9.50 6.57 7.47
CA LYS A 20 9.82 5.87 6.21
C LYS A 20 8.89 4.69 5.99
N GLN A 21 8.60 3.90 7.04
CA GLN A 21 7.71 2.77 6.95
C GLN A 21 6.30 3.20 6.51
N ILE A 22 5.76 4.27 7.11
CA ILE A 22 4.46 4.83 6.72
C ILE A 22 4.45 5.26 5.25
N ALA A 23 5.55 5.87 4.76
CA ALA A 23 5.66 6.29 3.36
C ALA A 23 5.68 5.09 2.40
N ASP A 24 6.34 4.00 2.77
CA ASP A 24 6.38 2.79 1.95
C ASP A 24 5.05 2.03 1.98
N ASP A 25 4.41 1.93 3.15
CA ASP A 25 3.06 1.37 3.28
C ASP A 25 2.04 2.16 2.43
N THR A 26 2.18 3.49 2.37
CA THR A 26 1.32 4.35 1.54
C THR A 26 1.47 4.02 0.05
N LYS A 27 2.70 3.77 -0.43
CA LYS A 27 2.93 3.37 -1.82
C LYS A 27 2.33 1.99 -2.11
N GLN A 28 2.47 1.05 -1.18
CA GLN A 28 1.90 -0.29 -1.32
C GLN A 28 0.37 -0.23 -1.45
N ILE A 29 -0.30 0.59 -0.63
CA ILE A 29 -1.76 0.79 -0.71
C ILE A 29 -2.16 1.41 -2.07
N GLU A 30 -1.38 2.34 -2.60
CA GLU A 30 -1.63 2.94 -3.91
C GLU A 30 -1.53 1.90 -5.03
N ASP A 31 -0.51 1.05 -4.99
CA ASP A 31 -0.31 -0.01 -5.99
C ASP A 31 -1.39 -1.10 -5.90
N ASP A 32 -1.76 -1.52 -4.68
CA ASP A 32 -2.85 -2.47 -4.46
C ASP A 32 -4.19 -1.91 -4.98
N THR A 33 -4.43 -0.60 -4.82
CA THR A 33 -5.62 0.07 -5.35
C THR A 33 -5.67 0.00 -6.87
N LYS A 34 -4.54 0.22 -7.56
CA LYS A 34 -4.45 0.11 -9.03
C LYS A 34 -4.71 -1.32 -9.49
N GLN A 35 -4.19 -2.32 -8.79
CA GLN A 35 -4.43 -3.73 -9.11
C GLN A 35 -5.92 -4.10 -9.00
N ILE A 36 -6.59 -3.67 -7.93
CA ILE A 36 -8.04 -3.89 -7.75
C ILE A 36 -8.85 -3.23 -8.87
N GLU A 37 -8.48 -2.02 -9.30
CA GLU A 37 -9.14 -1.33 -10.40
C GLU A 37 -9.01 -2.10 -11.72
N ASP A 38 -7.81 -2.59 -12.03
CA ASP A 38 -7.54 -3.36 -13.23
C ASP A 38 -8.25 -4.72 -13.21
N ASP A 39 -8.22 -5.42 -12.09
CA ASP A 39 -8.97 -6.67 -11.90
C ASP A 39 -10.48 -6.46 -12.07
N THR A 40 -11.01 -5.37 -11.55
CA THR A 40 -12.43 -4.99 -11.73
C THR A 40 -12.76 -4.78 -13.21
N LYS A 41 -11.88 -4.09 -13.96
CA LYS A 41 -12.06 -3.90 -15.42
C LYS A 41 -11.99 -5.22 -16.16
N GLN A 42 -11.05 -6.10 -15.82
CA GLN A 42 -10.92 -7.42 -16.44
C GLN A 42 -12.14 -8.30 -16.17
N ASN A 43 -12.63 -8.33 -14.93
CA ASN A 43 -13.81 -9.10 -14.56
C ASN A 43 -15.03 -8.68 -15.39
N LYS A 44 -15.29 -7.37 -15.51
CA LYS A 44 -16.37 -6.83 -16.35
C LYS A 44 -16.26 -7.28 -17.81
N ARG A 45 -15.06 -7.21 -18.40
CA ARG A 45 -14.82 -7.68 -19.79
C ARG A 45 -15.12 -9.17 -19.94
N ARG A 46 -14.69 -9.99 -18.99
CA ARG A 46 -14.94 -11.44 -18.99
C ARG A 46 -16.43 -11.76 -18.86
N GLN A 47 -17.16 -11.02 -18.03
CA GLN A 47 -18.61 -11.14 -17.92
C GLN A 47 -19.32 -10.76 -19.22
N SER A 48 -18.91 -9.67 -19.89
CA SER A 48 -19.50 -9.28 -21.18
C SER A 48 -19.19 -10.23 -22.32
N SER A 49 -18.07 -10.96 -22.24
CA SER A 49 -17.66 -11.96 -23.25
C SER A 49 -18.38 -13.30 -23.08
N TRP A 50 -19.06 -13.53 -21.95
CA TRP A 50 -19.75 -14.78 -21.71
C TRP A 50 -21.19 -14.66 -22.23
N ASP A 51 -21.41 -15.10 -23.48
CA ASP A 51 -22.74 -15.32 -24.02
C ASP A 51 -23.14 -16.78 -23.77
N PRO A 52 -24.00 -17.06 -22.78
CA PRO A 52 -24.40 -18.42 -22.45
C PRO A 52 -25.26 -19.09 -23.54
N ASN A 53 -25.69 -18.34 -24.56
CA ASN A 53 -26.51 -18.84 -25.68
C ASN A 53 -25.73 -18.98 -27.00
N SER A 54 -24.40 -18.80 -27.00
CA SER A 54 -23.57 -18.84 -28.23
C SER A 54 -23.23 -20.26 -28.74
N VAL A 55 -24.10 -21.25 -28.56
CA VAL A 55 -23.96 -22.62 -29.12
C VAL A 55 -24.82 -22.83 -30.36
#